data_AF-A0A920NAY4-F1
#
_entry.id   AF-A0A920NAY4-F1
#
_cell.length_a   1.000
_cell.length_b   1.000
_cell.length_c   1.000
_cell.angle_alpha   90.00
_cell.angle_beta   90.00
_cell.angle_gamma   90.00
#
_symmetry.space_group_name_H-M   'P 1'
#
loop_
_entity.id
_entity.type
_entity.pdbx_description
1 polymer ?
#
loop_
_entity_poly.entity_id
_entity_poly.type
_entity_poly.pdbx_seq_one_letter_code
_entity_poly.pdbx_strand_id
1 'polypeptide(L)'
;MKNYKLFQHAGYCQKHTLNEDNQGDLNITITASDFGQEYMKSLEIITTQMRHVGFNTTFKMLDRRQYSLKSWKNRDFQMLIGPILPQSSLNGYLLSTLHSNGPWNTTHNVGMN
;
A
#
# COMPACT_ATOMS: atom_id res chain seq x y z
N MET A 1 -20.48 10.09 13.74
CA MET A 1 -21.20 9.26 12.74
C MET A 1 -20.38 9.20 11.46
N LYS A 2 -20.17 7.98 10.94
CA LYS A 2 -19.21 7.58 9.91
C LYS A 2 -19.72 7.89 8.49
N ASN A 3 -18.87 8.44 7.62
CA ASN A 3 -19.13 8.57 6.17
C ASN A 3 -18.06 7.78 5.39
N TYR A 4 -18.37 6.53 5.03
CA TYR A 4 -17.52 5.71 4.15
C TYR A 4 -18.28 5.39 2.85
N LYS A 5 -18.54 6.41 2.02
CA LYS A 5 -19.24 6.27 0.73
C LYS A 5 -18.34 6.07 -0.48
N LEU A 6 -17.01 6.07 -0.31
CA LEU A 6 -16.07 6.04 -1.44
C LEU A 6 -16.02 4.69 -2.18
N PHE A 7 -16.11 3.56 -1.47
CA PHE A 7 -16.00 2.24 -2.12
C PHE A 7 -17.25 1.81 -2.92
N GLN A 8 -18.40 2.47 -2.71
CA GLN A 8 -19.64 2.11 -3.39
C GLN A 8 -19.66 2.49 -4.88
N HIS A 9 -18.88 3.50 -5.29
CA HIS A 9 -18.86 3.98 -6.68
C HIS A 9 -17.93 3.18 -7.60
N ALA A 10 -17.00 2.40 -7.05
CA ALA A 10 -16.02 1.62 -7.82
C ALA A 10 -16.51 0.21 -8.19
N GLY A 11 -17.81 -0.10 -7.99
CA GLY A 11 -18.39 -1.40 -8.33
C GLY A 11 -18.15 -2.53 -7.32
N TYR A 12 -17.44 -2.28 -6.22
CA TYR A 12 -17.12 -3.27 -5.17
C TYR A 12 -18.21 -3.41 -4.09
N CYS A 13 -19.48 -3.34 -4.49
CA CYS A 13 -20.61 -3.41 -3.55
C CYS A 13 -21.10 -4.86 -3.38
N GLN A 14 -20.32 -5.72 -2.72
CA GLN A 14 -20.86 -7.00 -2.23
C GLN A 14 -21.64 -6.75 -0.94
N LYS A 15 -22.95 -6.99 -0.99
CA LYS A 15 -23.81 -7.08 0.20
C LYS A 15 -23.42 -8.33 0.99
N HIS A 16 -22.54 -8.19 1.99
CA HIS A 16 -22.35 -9.25 2.99
C HIS A 16 -23.20 -8.96 4.22
N THR A 17 -24.22 -9.79 4.40
CA THR A 17 -24.91 -10.00 5.68
C THR A 17 -23.86 -10.45 6.71
N LEU A 18 -23.89 -9.89 7.92
CA LEU A 18 -22.98 -10.22 9.01
C LEU A 18 -23.23 -11.66 9.51
N ASN A 19 -22.70 -12.63 8.78
CA ASN A 19 -22.45 -13.99 9.27
C ASN A 19 -20.92 -14.11 9.36
N GLU A 20 -20.43 -14.59 10.51
CA GLU A 20 -19.02 -14.60 10.93
C GLU A 20 -18.05 -15.44 10.06
N ASP A 21 -18.46 -15.88 8.86
CA ASP A 21 -17.71 -16.78 7.97
C ASP A 21 -17.30 -16.18 6.61
N ASN A 22 -17.48 -14.87 6.38
CA ASN A 22 -17.00 -14.22 5.14
C ASN A 22 -15.83 -13.26 5.41
N GLN A 23 -14.63 -13.83 5.62
CA GLN A 23 -13.39 -13.08 5.40
C GLN A 23 -13.38 -12.68 3.92
N GLY A 24 -13.51 -11.37 3.64
CA GLY A 24 -13.93 -10.88 2.33
C GLY A 24 -13.07 -11.34 1.15
N ASP A 25 -13.74 -11.53 0.00
CA ASP A 25 -13.20 -12.01 -1.29
C ASP A 25 -12.03 -11.16 -1.84
N LEU A 26 -11.72 -10.02 -1.23
CA LEU A 26 -10.64 -9.12 -1.62
C LEU A 26 -9.39 -9.38 -0.79
N ASN A 27 -8.57 -10.31 -1.27
CA ASN A 27 -7.25 -10.59 -0.72
C ASN A 27 -6.25 -9.49 -1.10
N ILE A 28 -5.60 -8.87 -0.10
CA ILE A 28 -4.52 -7.90 -0.33
C ILE A 28 -3.31 -8.23 0.53
N THR A 29 -2.13 -8.23 -0.09
CA THR A 29 -0.84 -8.43 0.59
C THR A 29 -0.14 -7.10 0.79
N ILE A 30 0.10 -6.75 2.05
CA ILE A 30 0.95 -5.62 2.42
C ILE A 30 2.39 -6.09 2.53
N THR A 31 3.28 -5.45 1.76
CA THR A 31 4.73 -5.62 1.88
C THR A 31 5.31 -4.51 2.76
N ALA A 32 6.07 -4.88 3.79
CA ALA A 32 6.69 -3.95 4.74
C ALA A 32 8.06 -4.45 5.19
N SER A 33 8.80 -3.61 5.93
CA SER A 33 10.05 -3.98 6.59
C SER A 33 10.18 -3.22 7.90
N ASP A 34 10.98 -3.75 8.83
CA ASP A 34 11.24 -3.11 10.12
C ASP A 34 12.22 -1.93 9.98
N PHE A 35 11.64 -0.74 9.86
CA PHE A 35 12.34 0.55 9.89
C PHE A 35 12.13 1.30 11.21
N GLY A 36 11.68 0.61 12.26
CA GLY A 36 11.45 1.19 13.59
C GLY A 36 9.97 1.28 13.98
N GLN A 37 9.74 1.63 15.25
CA GLN A 37 8.44 1.51 15.91
C GLN A 37 7.31 2.31 15.23
N GLU A 38 7.60 3.52 14.74
CA GLU A 38 6.58 4.35 14.08
C GLU A 38 6.06 3.73 12.76
N TYR A 39 6.94 3.06 12.02
CA TYR A 39 6.54 2.32 10.81
C TYR A 39 5.71 1.10 11.17
N MET A 40 6.07 0.39 12.24
CA MET A 40 5.32 -0.77 12.73
C MET A 40 3.93 -0.38 13.23
N LYS A 41 3.81 0.74 13.93
CA LYS A 41 2.53 1.31 14.36
C LYS A 41 1.66 1.70 13.17
N SER A 42 2.25 2.32 12.14
CA SER A 42 1.53 2.66 10.91
C SER A 42 1.01 1.42 10.20
N LEU A 43 1.84 0.37 10.11
CA LEU A 43 1.47 -0.92 9.54
C LEU A 43 0.28 -1.55 10.28
N GLU A 44 0.30 -1.53 11.61
CA GLU A 44 -0.79 -2.03 12.45
C GLU A 44 -2.11 -1.27 12.22
N ILE A 45 -2.05 0.07 12.21
CA ILE A 45 -3.23 0.92 12.01
C ILE A 45 -3.85 0.67 10.64
N ILE A 46 -3.04 0.69 9.57
CA ILE A 46 -3.52 0.53 8.19
C ILE A 46 -4.18 -0.83 8.03
N THR A 47 -3.60 -1.88 8.59
CA THR A 47 -4.15 -3.23 8.44
C THR A 47 -5.41 -3.43 9.23
N THR A 48 -5.47 -2.89 10.45
CA THR A 48 -6.69 -2.89 11.25
C THR A 48 -7.83 -2.22 10.49
N GLN A 49 -7.56 -1.09 9.83
CA GLN A 49 -8.54 -0.39 9.01
C GLN A 49 -8.94 -1.19 7.77
N MET A 50 -8.00 -1.82 7.06
CA MET A 50 -8.29 -2.64 5.89
C MET A 50 -9.15 -3.86 6.23
N ARG A 51 -8.84 -4.56 7.33
CA ARG A 51 -9.67 -5.66 7.83
C ARG A 51 -11.06 -5.18 8.24
N HIS A 52 -11.15 -4.05 8.93
CA HIS A 52 -12.43 -3.47 9.35
C HIS A 52 -13.34 -3.13 8.16
N VAL A 53 -12.79 -2.75 6.99
CA VAL A 53 -13.60 -2.48 5.78
C VAL A 53 -13.85 -3.71 4.91
N GLY A 54 -13.36 -4.88 5.30
CA GLY A 54 -13.67 -6.16 4.64
C GLY A 54 -12.56 -6.76 3.77
N PHE A 55 -11.34 -6.22 3.77
CA PHE A 55 -10.22 -6.87 3.06
C PHE A 55 -9.64 -8.03 3.88
N ASN A 56 -9.41 -9.16 3.21
CA ASN A 56 -8.57 -10.22 3.76
C ASN A 56 -7.09 -9.85 3.60
N THR A 57 -6.53 -9.23 4.64
CA THR A 57 -5.20 -8.63 4.60
C THR A 57 -4.13 -9.58 5.15
N THR A 58 -3.13 -9.87 4.32
CA THR A 58 -1.91 -10.61 4.69
C THR A 58 -0.69 -9.70 4.71
N PHE A 59 0.36 -10.11 5.42
CA PHE A 59 1.59 -9.35 5.56
C PHE A 59 2.80 -10.11 5.11
N LYS A 60 3.68 -9.42 4.41
CA LYS A 60 4.99 -9.90 4.00
C LYS A 60 6.06 -8.97 4.58
N MET A 61 6.61 -9.38 5.72
CA MET A 61 7.73 -8.67 6.32
C MET A 61 9.02 -9.08 5.60
N LEU A 62 9.72 -8.09 5.04
CA LEU A 62 11.00 -8.26 4.37
C LEU A 62 12.13 -7.74 5.26
N ASP A 63 13.33 -8.29 5.11
CA ASP A 63 14.52 -7.56 5.55
C ASP A 63 14.71 -6.30 4.68
N ARG A 64 15.50 -5.33 5.18
CA ARG A 64 15.66 -4.03 4.51
C ARG A 64 16.27 -4.12 3.11
N ARG A 65 17.14 -5.10 2.86
CA ARG A 65 17.77 -5.31 1.53
C ARG A 65 16.75 -5.87 0.55
N GLN A 66 15.97 -6.86 0.98
CA GLN A 66 14.86 -7.38 0.19
C GLN A 66 13.80 -6.32 -0.07
N TYR A 67 13.50 -5.47 0.91
CA TYR A 67 12.57 -4.36 0.74
C TYR A 67 13.02 -3.43 -0.39
N SER A 68 14.28 -2.98 -0.38
CA SER A 68 14.83 -2.13 -1.43
C SER A 68 14.75 -2.80 -2.82
N LEU A 69 15.14 -4.07 -2.93
CA LEU A 69 15.13 -4.80 -4.19
C LEU A 69 13.72 -5.06 -4.72
N LYS A 70 12.83 -5.61 -3.89
CA LYS A 70 11.48 -5.98 -4.33
C LYS A 70 10.59 -4.77 -4.56
N SER A 71 10.74 -3.73 -3.74
CA SER A 71 9.85 -2.57 -3.78
C SER A 71 10.32 -1.52 -4.77
N TRP A 72 11.57 -1.06 -4.65
CA TRP A 72 12.02 0.07 -5.47
C TRP A 72 12.50 -0.34 -6.85
N LYS A 73 13.12 -1.52 -6.97
CA LYS A 73 13.66 -1.99 -8.25
C LYS A 73 12.65 -2.84 -9.03
N ASN A 74 12.09 -3.86 -8.38
CA ASN A 74 11.26 -4.85 -9.08
C ASN A 74 9.77 -4.51 -9.09
N ARG A 75 9.32 -3.64 -8.18
CA ARG A 75 7.90 -3.27 -8.00
C ARG A 75 7.00 -4.49 -7.79
N ASP A 76 7.53 -5.49 -7.07
CA ASP A 76 6.87 -6.76 -6.74
C ASP A 76 6.09 -6.63 -5.42
N PHE A 77 4.97 -5.90 -5.46
CA PHE A 77 4.04 -5.75 -4.35
C PHE A 77 2.66 -5.30 -4.83
N GLN A 78 1.64 -5.53 -4.01
CA GLN A 78 0.30 -4.96 -4.20
C GLN A 78 0.15 -3.66 -3.40
N MET A 79 0.57 -3.68 -2.13
CA MET A 79 0.67 -2.51 -1.27
C MET A 79 2.04 -2.48 -0.60
N LEU A 80 2.63 -1.29 -0.51
CA LEU A 80 3.94 -1.06 0.11
C LEU A 80 3.80 -0.08 1.28
N ILE A 81 4.33 -0.45 2.45
CA ILE A 81 4.41 0.43 3.62
C ILE A 81 5.85 0.47 4.12
N GLY A 82 6.39 1.68 4.20
CA GLY A 82 7.75 1.90 4.68
C GLY A 82 8.28 3.27 4.25
N PRO A 83 9.59 3.50 4.41
CA PRO A 83 10.20 4.78 4.09
C PRO A 83 10.13 5.07 2.60
N ILE A 84 9.94 6.35 2.28
CA ILE A 84 10.22 6.88 0.96
C ILE A 84 11.75 6.95 0.76
N LEU A 85 12.17 6.87 -0.50
CA LEU A 85 13.58 7.03 -0.84
C LEU A 85 14.10 8.40 -0.40
N PRO A 86 15.30 8.49 0.20
CA PRO A 86 15.88 9.76 0.59
C PRO A 86 16.14 10.62 -0.66
N GLN A 87 15.74 11.88 -0.60
CA GLN A 87 15.94 12.86 -1.67
C GLN A 87 16.59 14.11 -1.12
N SER A 88 17.62 14.59 -1.81
CA SER A 88 18.38 15.78 -1.42
C SER A 88 17.80 17.09 -1.98
N SER A 89 16.80 17.01 -2.86
CA SER A 89 16.14 18.17 -3.45
C SER A 89 14.72 17.87 -3.93
N LEU A 90 13.90 18.91 -4.06
CA LEU A 90 12.55 18.82 -4.62
C LEU A 90 12.57 18.29 -6.06
N ASN A 91 13.48 18.79 -6.90
CA ASN A 91 13.62 18.34 -8.28
C ASN A 91 14.04 16.87 -8.34
N GLY A 92 14.93 16.43 -7.43
CA GLY A 92 15.30 15.02 -7.28
C GLY A 92 14.08 14.16 -6.99
N TYR A 93 13.24 14.55 -6.03
CA TYR A 93 12.01 13.83 -5.70
C TYR A 93 11.02 13.78 -6.88
N LEU A 94 10.77 14.92 -7.53
CA LEU A 94 9.83 15.02 -8.65
C LEU A 94 10.25 14.13 -9.82
N LEU A 95 11.51 14.25 -10.27
CA LEU A 95 11.99 13.55 -11.46
C LEU A 95 12.25 12.06 -11.22
N SER A 96 12.61 11.66 -10.00
CA SER A 96 12.95 10.27 -9.72
C SER A 96 11.77 9.41 -9.24
N THR A 97 10.87 9.97 -8.43
CA THR A 97 9.81 9.21 -7.75
C THR A 97 8.43 9.44 -8.35
N LEU A 98 8.11 10.67 -8.78
CA LEU A 98 6.76 11.02 -9.23
C LEU A 98 6.59 10.99 -10.74
N HIS A 99 7.65 11.31 -11.47
CA HIS A 99 7.65 11.28 -12.93
C HIS A 99 7.37 9.87 -13.45
N SER A 100 6.62 9.76 -14.55
CA SER A 100 6.20 8.47 -15.11
C SER A 100 7.39 7.56 -15.44
N ASN A 101 8.44 8.15 -16.01
CA ASN A 101 9.71 7.48 -16.32
C ASN A 101 10.75 7.58 -15.19
N GLY A 102 10.34 8.02 -13.99
CA GLY A 102 11.22 8.11 -12.85
C GLY A 102 11.72 6.72 -12.43
N PRO A 103 13.03 6.51 -12.21
CA PRO A 103 13.59 5.21 -11.84
C PRO A 103 13.00 4.61 -10.56
N TRP A 104 12.36 5.44 -9.74
CA TRP A 104 11.78 5.05 -8.46
C TRP A 104 10.28 5.36 -8.37
N ASN A 105 9.61 5.49 -9.51
CA ASN A 105 8.15 5.54 -9.57
C ASN A 105 7.54 4.16 -9.22
N THR A 106 7.21 3.99 -7.95
CA THR A 106 6.62 2.77 -7.38
C THR A 106 5.10 2.72 -7.52
N THR A 107 4.45 3.84 -7.83
CA THR A 107 2.99 3.94 -7.99
C THR A 107 2.53 3.83 -9.44
N HIS A 108 3.48 3.74 -10.38
CA HIS A 108 3.22 3.60 -11.82
C HIS A 108 2.32 4.71 -12.39
N ASN A 109 2.40 5.91 -11.84
CA ASN A 109 1.67 7.05 -12.40
C ASN A 109 2.14 7.29 -13.84
N VAL A 110 1.21 7.35 -14.78
CA VAL A 110 1.50 7.70 -16.18
C VAL A 110 1.30 9.20 -16.38
N GLY A 111 2.13 9.82 -17.22
CA GLY A 111 1.89 11.18 -17.67
C GLY A 111 0.62 11.20 -18.50
N MET A 112 -0.22 12.22 -18.32
CA MET A 112 -1.31 12.49 -19.25
C MET A 112 -0.67 12.99 -20.55
N ASN A 113 -0.73 12.18 -21.60
CA ASN A 113 -0.34 12.58 -22.96
C ASN A 113 -1.43 13.46 -23.58
#